data_AF-A0A9R0IRH1-F1
#
_entry.id   AF-A0A9R0IRH1-F1
#
_cell.length_a   1.000
_cell.length_b   1.000
_cell.length_c   1.000
_cell.angle_alpha   90.00
_cell.angle_beta   90.00
_cell.angle_gamma   90.00
#
_symmetry.space_group_name_H-M   'P 1'
#
loop_
_entity.id
_entity.type
_entity.pdbx_description
1 polymer ?
#
loop_
_entity_poly.entity_id
_entity_poly.type
_entity_poly.pdbx_seq_one_letter_code
_entity_poly.pdbx_strand_id
1 'polypeptide(L)'
;MESSAIFRLSSPPPSFLTTKPNNTKTLSQTPWKHRTSLPTQVHCNKMFVPGFGEASPEAKAAKNLHQFFTYVAVKIVAAQLQSYNPEAYKDLMDFLDKHSLDDGDKFCADLMRESSEHKSLALRILEVRSAYCKNDFEWDNLKRVAVEMVNESNTKVMRDYVQETSH
;
A
#
# COMPACT_ATOMS: atom_id res chain seq x y z
N MET A 1 0.21 -34.31 -71.54
CA MET A 1 -0.41 -33.10 -70.99
C MET A 1 0.44 -32.69 -69.79
N GLU A 2 1.68 -32.23 -69.98
CA GLU A 2 2.06 -30.85 -70.40
C GLU A 2 1.41 -29.80 -69.49
N SER A 3 2.10 -28.90 -68.76
CA SER A 3 3.49 -28.41 -68.74
C SER A 3 3.72 -27.72 -67.37
N SER A 4 4.86 -27.89 -66.65
CA SER A 4 6.13 -27.10 -66.68
C SER A 4 5.91 -25.61 -66.33
N ALA A 5 6.65 -24.87 -65.48
CA ALA A 5 8.10 -24.78 -65.12
C ALA A 5 8.22 -23.77 -63.91
N ILE A 6 9.07 -23.92 -62.86
CA ILE A 6 10.53 -23.55 -62.73
C ILE A 6 10.76 -22.02 -62.96
N PHE A 7 11.45 -21.16 -62.17
CA PHE A 7 12.27 -21.19 -60.93
C PHE A 7 12.78 -19.73 -60.64
N ARG A 8 13.34 -19.50 -59.42
CA ARG A 8 14.42 -18.53 -59.01
C ARG A 8 14.16 -17.04 -58.68
N LEU A 9 14.23 -16.76 -57.37
CA LEU A 9 15.25 -15.98 -56.61
C LEU A 9 16.00 -14.80 -57.29
N SER A 10 15.89 -13.58 -56.74
CA SER A 10 17.06 -12.71 -56.40
C SER A 10 16.69 -11.45 -55.59
N SER A 11 17.61 -11.05 -54.72
CA SER A 11 17.84 -9.73 -54.08
C SER A 11 19.37 -9.49 -54.18
N PRO A 12 20.00 -8.28 -54.13
CA PRO A 12 19.70 -7.09 -53.29
C PRO A 12 20.06 -5.70 -53.98
N PRO A 13 20.67 -4.63 -53.37
CA PRO A 13 20.23 -3.21 -53.37
C PRO A 13 21.25 -2.22 -54.05
N PRO A 14 21.61 -1.05 -53.48
CA PRO A 14 20.99 0.29 -53.35
C PRO A 14 21.62 1.34 -54.32
N SER A 15 21.13 2.60 -54.40
CA SER A 15 21.95 3.75 -54.86
C SER A 15 21.38 5.14 -54.53
N PHE A 16 22.33 6.04 -54.35
CA PHE A 16 22.32 7.36 -53.72
C PHE A 16 21.97 8.50 -54.69
N LEU A 17 21.60 9.69 -54.16
CA LEU A 17 22.28 11.00 -54.34
C LEU A 17 21.35 12.24 -54.18
N THR A 18 21.68 13.06 -53.18
CA THR A 18 21.78 14.55 -53.10
C THR A 18 20.74 15.45 -53.81
N THR A 19 20.24 16.56 -53.24
CA THR A 19 20.96 17.86 -53.07
C THR A 19 20.09 18.90 -52.30
N LYS A 20 20.72 19.71 -51.41
CA LYS A 20 20.22 20.95 -50.71
C LYS A 20 20.36 22.19 -51.64
N PRO A 21 19.72 23.38 -51.47
CA PRO A 21 19.82 24.20 -50.24
C PRO A 21 18.71 25.25 -49.91
N ASN A 22 18.85 25.79 -48.68
CA ASN A 22 18.51 27.12 -48.14
C ASN A 22 17.09 27.72 -48.25
N ASN A 23 16.49 27.96 -47.07
CA ASN A 23 16.17 29.35 -46.69
C ASN A 23 16.15 29.55 -45.17
N THR A 24 16.91 30.56 -44.73
CA THR A 24 17.10 31.04 -43.36
C THR A 24 15.83 31.69 -42.80
N LYS A 25 15.32 31.21 -41.66
CA LYS A 25 14.52 32.03 -40.72
C LYS A 25 14.85 31.67 -39.27
N THR A 26 15.51 32.64 -38.64
CA THR A 26 15.74 32.88 -37.21
C THR A 26 14.88 32.10 -36.21
N LEU A 27 15.53 31.35 -35.31
CA LEU A 27 14.97 30.92 -34.03
C LEU A 27 14.85 32.12 -33.10
N SER A 28 13.63 32.59 -32.84
CA SER A 28 13.34 33.44 -31.70
C SER A 28 13.15 32.54 -30.46
N GLN A 29 14.02 32.75 -29.49
CA GLN A 29 13.92 32.15 -28.16
C GLN A 29 12.61 32.60 -27.51
N THR A 30 11.79 31.64 -27.09
CA THR A 30 10.60 31.92 -26.26
C THR A 30 10.92 31.59 -24.79
N PRO A 31 10.42 32.40 -23.83
CA PRO A 31 10.90 32.37 -22.46
C PRO A 31 10.30 31.18 -21.72
N TRP A 32 11.11 30.59 -20.84
CA TRP A 32 10.70 29.57 -19.88
C TRP A 32 9.41 29.98 -19.16
N LYS A 33 8.30 29.32 -19.51
CA LYS A 33 7.08 29.39 -18.70
C LYS A 33 7.32 28.52 -17.47
N HIS A 34 7.52 29.16 -16.32
CA HIS A 34 7.36 28.52 -15.03
C HIS A 34 6.01 27.81 -15.04
N ARG A 35 6.05 26.48 -14.96
CA ARG A 35 4.87 25.67 -14.70
C ARG A 35 4.51 25.91 -13.24
N THR A 36 3.72 26.95 -12.96
CA THR A 36 2.95 27.02 -11.73
C THR A 36 1.95 25.87 -11.80
N SER A 37 2.31 24.74 -11.20
CA SER A 37 1.32 23.74 -10.81
C SER A 37 0.37 24.46 -9.86
N LEU A 38 -0.81 24.85 -10.36
CA LEU A 38 -1.91 25.17 -9.46
C LEU A 38 -2.05 23.96 -8.53
N PRO A 39 -2.05 24.13 -7.20
CA PRO A 39 -2.46 23.05 -6.33
C PRO A 39 -3.87 22.71 -6.77
N THR A 40 -4.10 21.46 -7.16
CA THR A 40 -5.46 20.94 -7.33
C THR A 40 -6.16 21.24 -6.02
N GLN A 41 -6.98 22.29 -5.99
CA GLN A 41 -7.70 22.70 -4.79
C GLN A 41 -8.73 21.61 -4.55
N VAL A 42 -8.31 20.59 -3.82
CA VAL A 42 -9.22 19.61 -3.23
C VAL A 42 -10.02 20.45 -2.24
N HIS A 43 -11.22 20.84 -2.65
CA HIS A 43 -12.15 21.59 -1.83
C HIS A 43 -12.53 20.68 -0.65
N CYS A 44 -11.72 20.70 0.40
CA CYS A 44 -11.91 19.91 1.58
C CYS A 44 -12.75 20.73 2.55
N ASN A 45 -14.04 20.41 2.66
CA ASN A 45 -14.93 20.93 3.70
C ASN A 45 -14.58 20.40 5.11
N LYS A 46 -13.32 20.06 5.37
CA LYS A 46 -12.83 19.42 6.60
C LYS A 46 -12.00 20.42 7.39
N MET A 47 -11.99 20.27 8.72
CA MET A 47 -11.19 21.13 9.60
C MET A 47 -9.70 21.03 9.26
N PHE A 48 -9.04 22.18 9.14
CA PHE A 48 -7.59 22.25 9.04
C PHE A 48 -6.96 21.76 10.34
N VAL A 49 -5.96 20.89 10.24
CA VAL A 49 -5.22 20.36 11.38
C VAL A 49 -3.85 21.05 11.46
N PRO A 50 -3.68 22.07 12.32
CA PRO A 50 -2.38 22.72 12.50
C PRO A 50 -1.35 21.76 13.10
N GLY A 51 -0.08 21.89 12.69
CA GLY A 51 1.04 21.16 13.29
C GLY A 51 1.36 19.77 12.72
N PHE A 52 0.63 19.28 11.72
CA PHE A 52 0.95 18.03 11.02
C PHE A 52 1.74 18.30 9.73
N GLY A 53 3.07 18.39 9.84
CA GLY A 53 3.98 18.73 8.73
C GLY A 53 4.63 17.55 7.99
N GLU A 54 4.55 16.33 8.53
CA GLU A 54 5.18 15.13 7.94
C GLU A 54 4.17 14.26 7.18
N ALA A 55 3.18 13.72 7.89
CA ALA A 55 2.11 12.89 7.35
C ALA A 55 0.77 13.37 7.91
N SER A 56 -0.34 13.18 7.18
CA SER A 56 -1.66 13.55 7.70
C SER A 56 -2.05 12.66 8.91
N PRO A 57 -2.95 13.13 9.80
CA PRO A 57 -3.49 12.31 10.87
C PRO A 57 -4.06 10.98 10.36
N GLU A 58 -4.75 11.01 9.22
CA GLU A 58 -5.32 9.82 8.58
C GLU A 58 -4.22 8.86 8.09
N ALA A 59 -3.14 9.37 7.51
CA ALA A 59 -2.01 8.53 7.11
C ALA A 59 -1.34 7.86 8.32
N LYS A 60 -1.23 8.57 9.45
CA LYS A 60 -0.70 8.01 10.70
C LYS A 60 -1.64 6.93 11.27
N ALA A 61 -2.95 7.18 11.27
CA ALA A 61 -3.95 6.18 11.68
C ALA A 61 -3.93 4.96 10.76
N ALA A 62 -3.86 5.16 9.44
CA ALA A 62 -3.78 4.09 8.46
C ALA A 62 -2.51 3.24 8.65
N LYS A 63 -1.36 3.86 8.96
CA LYS A 63 -0.13 3.13 9.30
C LYS A 63 -0.32 2.25 10.54
N ASN A 64 -0.99 2.73 11.58
CA ASN A 64 -1.27 1.91 12.76
C ASN A 64 -2.21 0.74 12.43
N LEU A 65 -3.26 0.98 11.63
CA LEU A 65 -4.17 -0.07 11.18
C LEU A 65 -3.46 -1.13 10.33
N HIS A 66 -2.52 -0.71 9.47
CA HIS A 66 -1.68 -1.62 8.68
C HIS A 66 -0.88 -2.59 9.56
N GLN A 67 -0.24 -2.08 10.61
CA GLN A 67 0.47 -2.94 11.56
C GLN A 67 -0.50 -3.84 12.33
N PHE A 68 -1.64 -3.29 12.76
CA PHE A 68 -2.68 -4.04 13.45
C PHE A 68 -3.25 -5.19 12.60
N PHE A 69 -3.46 -4.99 11.30
CA PHE A 69 -3.92 -6.06 10.41
C PHE A 69 -2.89 -7.17 10.23
N THR A 70 -1.60 -6.87 10.32
CA THR A 70 -0.56 -7.90 10.32
C THR A 70 -0.65 -8.74 11.59
N TYR A 71 -0.79 -8.10 12.76
CA TYR A 71 -1.02 -8.79 14.03
C TYR A 71 -2.27 -9.70 13.97
N VAL A 72 -3.41 -9.16 13.49
CA VAL A 72 -4.65 -9.94 13.37
C VAL A 72 -4.48 -11.12 12.43
N ALA A 73 -3.83 -10.92 11.28
CA ALA A 73 -3.59 -12.00 10.33
C ALA A 73 -2.71 -13.12 10.91
N VAL A 74 -1.66 -12.78 11.67
CA VAL A 74 -0.85 -13.77 12.39
C VAL A 74 -1.71 -14.57 13.37
N LYS A 75 -2.60 -13.92 14.12
CA LYS A 75 -3.52 -14.61 15.04
C LYS A 75 -4.48 -15.55 14.31
N ILE A 76 -5.06 -15.12 13.20
CA ILE A 76 -5.95 -15.94 12.37
C ILE A 76 -5.20 -17.17 11.84
N VAL A 77 -4.02 -16.96 11.25
CA VAL A 77 -3.21 -18.05 10.70
C VAL A 77 -2.76 -19.02 11.80
N ALA A 78 -2.31 -18.52 12.95
CA ALA A 78 -1.96 -19.35 14.09
C ALA A 78 -3.14 -20.23 14.54
N ALA A 79 -4.34 -19.68 14.66
CA ALA A 79 -5.54 -20.44 15.02
C ALA A 79 -5.88 -21.53 13.98
N GLN A 80 -5.73 -21.23 12.69
CA GLN A 80 -5.91 -22.22 11.61
C GLN A 80 -4.89 -23.37 11.73
N LEU A 81 -3.63 -23.06 12.02
CA LEU A 81 -2.55 -24.04 12.09
C LEU A 81 -2.68 -24.99 13.30
N GLN A 82 -3.24 -24.55 14.43
CA GLN A 82 -3.39 -25.40 15.63
C GLN A 82 -4.06 -26.74 15.35
N SER A 83 -5.02 -26.78 14.41
CA SER A 83 -5.73 -28.01 14.04
C SER A 83 -5.24 -28.61 12.72
N TYR A 84 -4.89 -27.76 11.74
CA TYR A 84 -4.54 -28.20 10.40
C TYR A 84 -3.08 -28.67 10.27
N ASN A 85 -2.15 -27.96 10.92
CA ASN A 85 -0.71 -28.27 10.88
C ASN A 85 -0.02 -27.80 12.19
N PRO A 86 -0.02 -28.64 13.23
CA PRO A 86 0.54 -28.30 14.54
C PRO A 86 2.06 -28.03 14.55
N GLU A 87 2.81 -28.62 13.60
CA GLU A 87 4.25 -28.38 13.48
C GLU A 87 4.51 -26.95 13.00
N ALA A 88 3.85 -26.53 11.92
CA ALA A 88 3.93 -25.16 11.42
C ALA A 88 3.40 -24.12 12.43
N TYR A 89 2.42 -24.50 13.27
CA TYR A 89 1.99 -23.68 14.40
C TYR A 89 3.14 -23.46 15.40
N LYS A 90 3.83 -24.54 15.79
CA LYS A 90 4.95 -24.47 16.72
C LYS A 90 6.08 -23.60 16.15
N ASP A 91 6.43 -23.80 14.88
CA ASP A 91 7.46 -23.00 14.21
C ASP A 91 7.09 -21.51 14.18
N LEU A 92 5.81 -21.18 13.91
CA LEU A 92 5.32 -19.81 13.98
C LEU A 92 5.47 -19.20 15.38
N MET A 93 5.17 -19.96 16.44
CA MET A 93 5.29 -19.49 17.81
C MET A 93 6.76 -19.31 18.21
N ASP A 94 7.63 -20.26 17.87
CA ASP A 94 9.08 -20.17 18.10
C ASP A 94 9.69 -18.97 17.36
N PHE A 95 9.14 -18.60 16.19
CA PHE A 95 9.54 -17.39 15.45
C PHE A 95 9.02 -16.11 16.13
N LEU A 96 7.77 -16.10 16.61
CA LEU A 96 7.19 -14.96 17.32
C LEU A 96 7.93 -14.62 18.62
N ASP A 97 8.47 -15.63 19.31
CA ASP A 97 9.28 -15.41 20.51
C ASP A 97 10.59 -14.65 20.24
N LYS A 98 11.08 -14.69 18.99
CA LYS A 98 12.34 -14.06 18.58
C LYS A 98 12.14 -12.76 17.79
N HIS A 99 10.97 -12.59 17.17
CA HIS A 99 10.70 -11.46 16.27
C HIS A 99 9.45 -10.69 16.72
N SER A 100 9.63 -9.40 17.04
CA SER A 100 8.51 -8.50 17.38
C SER A 100 7.58 -8.26 16.19
N LEU A 101 6.29 -8.09 16.49
CA LEU A 101 5.24 -7.69 15.54
C LEU A 101 5.03 -6.16 15.44
N ASP A 102 5.86 -5.35 16.09
CA ASP A 102 5.73 -3.87 16.04
C ASP A 102 5.87 -3.31 14.61
N ASP A 103 6.74 -3.93 13.82
CA ASP A 103 6.87 -3.69 12.38
C ASP A 103 6.51 -4.97 11.63
N GLY A 104 5.24 -5.08 11.26
CA GLY A 104 4.67 -6.21 10.55
C GLY A 104 5.26 -6.46 9.17
N ASP A 105 5.74 -5.42 8.48
CA ASP A 105 6.39 -5.61 7.18
C ASP A 105 7.80 -6.16 7.35
N LYS A 106 8.56 -5.65 8.35
CA LYS A 106 9.84 -6.24 8.72
C LYS A 106 9.67 -7.70 9.18
N PHE A 107 8.68 -7.96 10.04
CA PHE A 107 8.36 -9.31 10.50
C PHE A 107 8.11 -10.27 9.33
N CYS A 108 7.22 -9.91 8.39
CA CYS A 108 6.93 -10.75 7.23
C CYS A 108 8.17 -10.94 6.35
N ALA A 109 8.97 -9.89 6.16
CA ALA A 109 10.17 -9.96 5.36
C ALA A 109 11.22 -10.89 6.00
N ASP A 110 11.40 -10.84 7.31
CA ASP A 110 12.30 -11.72 8.05
C ASP A 110 11.81 -13.18 7.99
N LEU A 111 10.52 -13.40 8.22
CA LEU A 111 9.89 -14.72 8.13
C LEU A 111 10.09 -15.35 6.74
N MET A 112 9.99 -14.56 5.67
CA MET A 112 10.25 -15.02 4.30
C MET A 112 11.68 -15.49 4.04
N ARG A 113 12.64 -15.09 4.88
CA ARG A 113 14.08 -15.40 4.72
C ARG A 113 14.55 -16.53 5.63
N GLU A 114 13.74 -16.95 6.61
CA GLU A 114 14.10 -17.98 7.59
C GLU A 114 14.22 -19.38 6.94
N SER A 115 13.21 -19.81 6.19
CA SER A 115 13.24 -21.06 5.42
C SER A 115 12.16 -21.07 4.30
N SER A 116 12.14 -22.11 3.46
CA SER A 116 11.07 -22.32 2.48
C SER A 116 9.68 -22.43 3.12
N GLU A 117 9.59 -23.06 4.29
CA GLU A 117 8.31 -23.27 4.97
C GLU A 117 7.83 -22.00 5.64
N HIS A 118 8.74 -21.24 6.27
CA HIS A 118 8.43 -19.91 6.79
C HIS A 118 8.05 -18.93 5.67
N LYS A 119 8.66 -19.06 4.48
CA LYS A 119 8.26 -18.27 3.30
C LYS A 119 6.82 -18.55 2.89
N SER A 120 6.42 -19.81 2.81
CA SER A 120 5.03 -20.18 2.51
C SER A 120 4.07 -19.63 3.57
N LEU A 121 4.47 -19.68 4.85
CA LEU A 121 3.70 -19.13 5.95
C LEU A 121 3.56 -17.60 5.89
N ALA A 122 4.63 -16.88 5.56
CA ALA A 122 4.61 -15.45 5.38
C ALA A 122 3.68 -15.04 4.22
N LEU A 123 3.74 -15.75 3.09
CA LEU A 123 2.81 -15.53 1.98
C LEU A 123 1.35 -15.72 2.40
N ARG A 124 1.07 -16.73 3.24
CA ARG A 124 -0.27 -16.95 3.79
C ARG A 124 -0.71 -15.78 4.69
N ILE A 125 0.16 -15.27 5.54
CA ILE A 125 -0.12 -14.08 6.38
C ILE A 125 -0.39 -12.84 5.51
N LEU A 126 0.39 -12.62 4.45
CA LEU A 126 0.21 -11.52 3.51
C LEU A 126 -1.15 -11.59 2.78
N GLU A 127 -1.56 -12.79 2.38
CA GLU A 127 -2.88 -13.04 1.79
C GLU A 127 -4.00 -12.74 2.80
N VAL A 128 -3.91 -13.31 4.00
CA VAL A 128 -4.92 -13.16 5.06
C VAL A 128 -5.06 -11.71 5.49
N ARG A 129 -3.97 -10.95 5.68
CA ARG A 129 -4.08 -9.52 6.06
C ARG A 129 -4.74 -8.68 4.97
N SER A 130 -4.48 -8.99 3.70
CA SER A 130 -5.14 -8.33 2.57
C SER A 130 -6.63 -8.67 2.52
N ALA A 131 -6.99 -9.94 2.68
CA ALA A 131 -8.38 -10.39 2.69
C ALA A 131 -9.16 -9.78 3.86
N TYR A 132 -8.61 -9.84 5.07
CA TYR A 132 -9.24 -9.31 6.27
C TYR A 132 -9.50 -7.80 6.15
N CYS A 133 -8.49 -7.02 5.76
CA CYS A 133 -8.61 -5.57 5.58
C CYS A 133 -9.69 -5.16 4.54
N LYS A 134 -9.82 -5.92 3.45
CA LYS A 134 -10.71 -5.58 2.32
C LYS A 134 -12.14 -6.10 2.48
N ASN A 135 -12.30 -7.27 3.07
CA ASN A 135 -13.55 -8.02 2.99
C ASN A 135 -14.21 -8.23 4.36
N ASP A 136 -13.42 -8.43 5.42
CA ASP A 136 -13.95 -8.86 6.72
C ASP A 136 -13.94 -7.74 7.78
N PHE A 137 -12.99 -6.80 7.68
CA PHE A 137 -12.87 -5.72 8.64
C PHE A 137 -14.02 -4.72 8.46
N GLU A 138 -14.82 -4.56 9.51
CA GLU A 138 -16.00 -3.70 9.51
C GLU A 138 -15.63 -2.22 9.67
N TRP A 139 -15.24 -1.58 8.56
CA TRP A 139 -14.83 -0.17 8.54
C TRP A 139 -15.90 0.79 9.08
N ASP A 140 -17.18 0.56 8.76
CA ASP A 140 -18.28 1.39 9.26
C ASP A 140 -18.48 1.22 10.77
N ASN A 141 -18.29 0.01 11.28
CA ASN A 141 -18.35 -0.26 12.70
C ASN A 141 -17.17 0.38 13.45
N LEU A 142 -15.95 0.32 12.89
CA LEU A 142 -14.78 1.04 13.42
C LEU A 142 -15.10 2.54 13.54
N LYS A 143 -15.65 3.14 12.49
CA LYS A 143 -16.04 4.56 12.51
C LYS A 143 -17.09 4.84 13.59
N ARG A 144 -18.13 4.01 13.67
CA ARG A 144 -19.21 4.14 14.66
C ARG A 144 -18.65 4.11 16.09
N VAL A 145 -17.86 3.08 16.42
CA VAL A 145 -17.27 2.90 17.75
C VAL A 145 -16.27 4.01 18.08
N ALA A 146 -15.43 4.43 17.13
CA ALA A 146 -14.48 5.52 17.37
C ALA A 146 -15.19 6.85 17.72
N VAL A 147 -16.31 7.15 17.07
CA VAL A 147 -17.13 8.34 17.38
C VAL A 147 -17.82 8.19 18.74
N GLU A 148 -18.40 7.02 19.01
CA GLU A 148 -19.05 6.69 20.28
C GLU A 148 -18.09 6.86 21.46
N MET A 149 -16.87 6.29 21.38
CA MET A 149 -15.84 6.41 22.41
C MET A 149 -15.49 7.86 22.76
N VAL A 150 -15.40 8.75 21.75
CA VAL A 150 -15.13 10.18 22.00
C VAL A 150 -16.29 10.84 22.73
N ASN A 151 -17.52 10.58 22.31
CA ASN A 151 -18.71 11.17 22.91
C ASN A 151 -18.90 10.71 24.37
N GLU A 152 -18.73 9.42 24.62
CA GLU A 152 -18.82 8.84 25.96
C GLU A 152 -17.72 9.36 26.87
N SER A 153 -16.47 9.40 26.39
CA SER A 153 -15.34 9.93 27.14
C SER A 153 -15.55 11.39 27.51
N ASN A 154 -15.99 12.24 26.57
CA ASN A 154 -16.29 13.64 26.84
C ASN A 154 -17.39 13.79 27.90
N THR A 155 -18.47 13.01 27.78
CA THR A 155 -19.58 13.03 28.74
C THR A 155 -19.10 12.64 30.14
N LYS A 156 -18.27 11.60 30.23
CA LYS A 156 -17.73 11.11 31.49
C LYS A 156 -16.82 12.17 32.13
N VAL A 157 -15.84 12.70 31.38
CA VAL A 157 -14.90 13.70 31.88
C VAL A 157 -15.63 14.94 32.42
N MET A 158 -16.65 15.43 31.72
CA MET A 158 -17.44 16.57 32.18
C MET A 158 -18.25 16.26 33.44
N ARG A 159 -18.84 15.07 33.52
CA ARG A 159 -19.60 14.63 34.70
C ARG A 159 -18.69 14.52 35.93
N ASP A 160 -17.55 13.85 35.79
CA ASP A 160 -16.60 13.60 36.86
C ASP A 160 -16.09 14.95 37.41
N TYR A 161 -15.73 15.89 36.53
CA TYR A 161 -15.30 17.24 36.93
C TYR A 161 -16.35 18.00 37.75
N VAL A 162 -17.62 17.98 37.33
CA VAL A 162 -18.70 18.66 38.07
C VAL A 162 -18.90 18.05 39.45
N GLN A 163 -18.84 16.72 39.55
CA GLN A 163 -18.96 16.02 40.83
C GLN A 163 -17.82 16.34 41.79
N GLU A 164 -16.59 16.46 41.27
CA GLU A 164 -15.39 16.76 42.07
C GLU A 164 -15.35 18.21 42.57
N THR A 165 -15.90 19.15 41.81
CA THR A 165 -15.76 20.60 42.09
C THR A 165 -16.98 21.24 42.74
N SER A 166 -18.11 20.53 42.83
CA SER A 166 -19.32 21.00 43.51
C SER A 166 -19.24 20.67 45.00
N HIS A 167 -18.64 21.58 45.78
CA HIS A 167 -18.68 21.61 47.25
C HIS A 167 -19.84 22.46 47.76
#